data_AF-A0A1C5TSW2-F1
#
_entry.id   AF-A0A1C5TSW2-F1
#
_cell.length_a   1.000
_cell.length_b   1.000
_cell.length_c   1.000
_cell.angle_alpha   90.00
_cell.angle_beta   90.00
_cell.angle_gamma   90.00
#
_symmetry.space_group_name_H-M   'P 1'
#
loop_
_entity.id
_entity.type
_entity.pdbx_description
1 polymer ?
#
loop_
_entity_poly.entity_id
_entity_poly.type
_entity_poly.pdbx_seq_one_letter_code
_entity_poly.pdbx_strand_id
1 'polypeptide(L)'
;MIGEIKGSDIIGLNSSGYLQLKGIYNVTFEGVGEDTTVYKWGFLIRDSHNVELRNVGIMLFPDDAISLDTGNENIWIHNNDIFYGSAGSDVDQAKGDGSADVKGKSTYVTISYNHFYDSGKASLCGMSDTEEFFVTYHHNWFDHSDSRHPRIRVGTVHIYNNYFDGNSKYGVGVTKGSSAFVEASDFRNTKYPMLISLQGSDIYGNGKGNFSGESGGMIKAYNNKISGESRIVYASQNSTQFDAYLAISRNEIVPSTYKTLSGANTYNNFDTSSKMYEYTPDNIEDVRGIVTNYSGRVNGGDFEWKFTSADDISSSVNIELMNAIKGYKSQLISIGGGSIETLEPVIPDEPQQPEEIPPVTPEEPEKPEVDQTPSTPDESIIVKHNFTTDNKSSNFFDISGNLSSTKVTVKYNDLKLTKCLKMESSTSIKFITENNSKLILVLNSTFNKDVVIDGQEYTANNGVIEMELEVGEHIITKGDTGNLYYIGLEINKTFKANERLNSQQVLYI
;
A
#
# COMPACT_ATOMS: atom_id res chain seq x y z
N MET A 1 2.03 -17.21 3.90
CA MET A 1 2.44 -17.26 5.34
C MET A 1 1.35 -16.59 6.17
N ILE A 2 1.16 -16.90 7.46
CA ILE A 2 0.11 -16.29 8.32
C ILE A 2 0.67 -16.05 9.73
N GLY A 3 0.33 -14.92 10.36
CA GLY A 3 0.70 -14.61 11.74
C GLY A 3 2.16 -14.19 11.95
N GLU A 4 2.59 -14.16 13.22
CA GLU A 4 3.97 -13.83 13.62
C GLU A 4 4.86 -15.08 13.50
N ILE A 5 5.86 -15.04 12.60
CA ILE A 5 6.85 -16.11 12.43
C ILE A 5 8.20 -15.59 12.90
N LYS A 6 8.71 -16.15 14.00
CA LYS A 6 10.02 -15.76 14.53
C LYS A 6 11.13 -16.48 13.79
N GLY A 7 12.30 -15.86 13.72
CA GLY A 7 13.47 -16.52 13.14
C GLY A 7 13.84 -17.82 13.85
N SER A 8 13.50 -17.95 15.14
CA SER A 8 13.65 -19.19 15.92
C SER A 8 12.74 -20.33 15.48
N ASP A 9 11.66 -20.02 14.76
CA ASP A 9 10.64 -20.98 14.35
C ASP A 9 10.99 -21.61 12.98
N ILE A 10 12.01 -21.08 12.29
CA ILE A 10 12.40 -21.49 10.93
C ILE A 10 13.70 -22.28 10.94
N ILE A 11 13.63 -23.52 10.46
CA ILE A 11 14.80 -24.32 10.09
C ILE A 11 15.10 -24.02 8.61
N GLY A 12 16.16 -23.25 8.31
CA GLY A 12 16.55 -22.97 6.92
C GLY A 12 17.01 -21.54 6.64
N LEU A 13 16.95 -20.64 7.62
CA LEU A 13 17.60 -19.34 7.50
C LEU A 13 19.11 -19.53 7.34
N ASN A 14 19.74 -18.68 6.52
CA ASN A 14 21.19 -18.67 6.42
C ASN A 14 21.84 -18.16 7.72
N SER A 15 23.17 -18.22 7.80
CA SER A 15 23.92 -17.78 9.00
C SER A 15 23.73 -16.32 9.38
N SER A 16 23.22 -15.50 8.47
CA SER A 16 22.93 -14.08 8.68
C SER A 16 21.46 -13.83 9.00
N GLY A 17 20.63 -14.86 9.12
CA GLY A 17 19.22 -14.74 9.49
C GLY A 17 18.28 -14.42 8.32
N TYR A 18 18.64 -14.80 7.09
CA TYR A 18 17.80 -14.59 5.91
C TYR A 18 17.19 -15.87 5.37
N LEU A 19 15.94 -15.78 4.92
CA LEU A 19 15.39 -16.72 3.96
C LEU A 19 15.96 -16.38 2.58
N GLN A 20 16.59 -17.36 1.94
CA GLN A 20 17.19 -17.16 0.63
C GLN A 20 16.23 -17.60 -0.48
N LEU A 21 15.86 -16.66 -1.33
CA LEU A 21 15.21 -16.91 -2.62
C LEU A 21 16.32 -16.90 -3.68
N LYS A 22 16.90 -18.08 -3.95
CA LYS A 22 18.12 -18.20 -4.75
C LYS A 22 17.96 -19.13 -5.95
N GLY A 23 18.28 -18.63 -7.15
CA GLY A 23 18.22 -19.44 -8.37
C GLY A 23 16.80 -19.84 -8.77
N ILE A 24 15.79 -19.10 -8.31
CA ILE A 24 14.38 -19.44 -8.50
C ILE A 24 13.76 -18.62 -9.63
N TYR A 25 12.71 -19.19 -10.22
CA TYR A 25 12.00 -18.63 -11.37
C TYR A 25 10.49 -18.75 -11.16
N ASN A 26 9.75 -17.66 -11.42
CA ASN A 26 8.28 -17.61 -11.37
C ASN A 26 7.71 -17.97 -9.98
N VAL A 27 8.12 -17.23 -8.96
CA VAL A 27 7.72 -17.48 -7.56
C VAL A 27 7.10 -16.25 -6.93
N THR A 28 5.90 -16.41 -6.37
CA THR A 28 5.31 -15.42 -5.47
C THR A 28 5.47 -15.87 -4.02
N PHE A 29 6.06 -15.02 -3.19
CA PHE A 29 6.00 -15.13 -1.74
C PHE A 29 4.94 -14.14 -1.23
N GLU A 30 3.86 -14.68 -0.67
CA GLU A 30 2.72 -13.89 -0.20
C GLU A 30 2.40 -14.20 1.28
N GLY A 31 2.23 -13.13 2.06
CA GLY A 31 1.54 -13.20 3.35
C GLY A 31 0.03 -13.22 3.18
N VAL A 32 -0.65 -13.90 4.09
CA VAL A 32 -2.10 -14.09 4.08
C VAL A 32 -2.68 -13.43 5.33
N GLY A 33 -3.72 -12.63 5.12
CA GLY A 33 -4.31 -11.80 6.18
C GLY A 33 -3.49 -10.55 6.47
N GLU A 34 -3.88 -9.87 7.55
CA GLU A 34 -3.36 -8.58 7.98
C GLU A 34 -2.18 -8.72 8.95
N ASP A 35 -1.91 -9.94 9.44
CA ASP A 35 -1.03 -10.22 10.57
C ASP A 35 0.23 -11.02 10.20
N THR A 36 0.44 -11.29 8.90
CA THR A 36 1.65 -11.99 8.46
C THR A 36 2.88 -11.13 8.72
N THR A 37 3.68 -11.56 9.68
CA THR A 37 4.85 -10.83 10.15
C THR A 37 6.07 -11.74 10.26
N VAL A 38 7.11 -11.34 9.54
CA VAL A 38 8.47 -11.85 9.62
C VAL A 38 9.19 -11.15 10.78
N TYR A 39 9.55 -11.91 11.81
CA TYR A 39 10.08 -11.35 13.05
C TYR A 39 11.50 -11.84 13.35
N LYS A 40 12.48 -10.92 13.31
CA LYS A 40 13.93 -11.18 13.48
C LYS A 40 14.58 -12.02 12.38
N TRP A 41 14.07 -11.95 11.17
CA TRP A 41 14.71 -12.47 9.96
C TRP A 41 14.30 -11.59 8.77
N GLY A 42 14.91 -11.82 7.60
CA GLY A 42 14.64 -11.04 6.40
C GLY A 42 14.74 -11.87 5.13
N PHE A 43 14.66 -11.22 3.97
CA PHE A 43 14.73 -11.86 2.65
C PHE A 43 16.02 -11.51 1.92
N LEU A 44 16.69 -12.53 1.39
CA LEU A 44 17.85 -12.36 0.50
C LEU A 44 17.52 -13.01 -0.85
N ILE A 45 17.35 -12.20 -1.88
CA ILE A 45 17.01 -12.63 -3.24
C ILE A 45 18.28 -12.59 -4.09
N ARG A 46 18.67 -13.73 -4.67
CA ARG A 46 19.89 -13.85 -5.50
C ARG A 46 19.62 -14.67 -6.76
N ASP A 47 20.16 -14.25 -7.89
CA ASP A 47 20.14 -14.98 -9.16
C ASP A 47 18.74 -15.49 -9.51
N SER A 48 17.72 -14.66 -9.23
CA SER A 48 16.31 -15.04 -9.35
C SER A 48 15.60 -14.16 -10.36
N HIS A 49 14.63 -14.74 -11.06
CA HIS A 49 13.92 -14.07 -12.15
C HIS A 49 12.42 -14.28 -11.97
N ASN A 50 11.59 -13.26 -12.18
CA ASN A 50 10.13 -13.39 -11.98
C ASN A 50 9.79 -13.81 -10.55
N VAL A 51 10.05 -12.89 -9.62
CA VAL A 51 9.76 -13.07 -8.21
C VAL A 51 8.92 -11.91 -7.69
N GLU A 52 7.82 -12.25 -7.03
CA GLU A 52 6.95 -11.32 -6.31
C GLU A 52 7.11 -11.56 -4.80
N LEU A 53 7.28 -10.49 -4.01
CA LEU A 53 7.28 -10.54 -2.54
C LEU A 53 6.29 -9.51 -2.00
N ARG A 54 5.23 -10.00 -1.34
CA ARG A 54 4.11 -9.15 -0.97
C ARG A 54 3.38 -9.51 0.31
N ASN A 55 2.68 -8.51 0.84
CA ASN A 55 1.77 -8.63 1.97
C ASN A 55 2.45 -9.16 3.24
N VAL A 56 3.65 -8.68 3.55
CA VAL A 56 4.43 -9.11 4.71
C VAL A 56 4.83 -7.90 5.57
N GLY A 57 4.65 -8.02 6.88
CA GLY A 57 5.25 -7.14 7.87
C GLY A 57 6.65 -7.65 8.23
N ILE A 58 7.68 -6.81 8.23
CA ILE A 58 9.05 -7.23 8.50
C ILE A 58 9.61 -6.42 9.67
N MET A 59 9.82 -7.08 10.80
CA MET A 59 10.22 -6.47 12.07
C MET A 59 11.54 -7.05 12.57
N LEU A 60 12.41 -6.16 13.05
CA LEU A 60 13.68 -6.49 13.71
C LEU A 60 14.61 -7.37 12.85
N PHE A 61 14.50 -7.26 11.53
CA PHE A 61 15.32 -7.99 10.57
C PHE A 61 16.83 -7.78 10.80
N PRO A 62 17.68 -8.75 10.43
CA PRO A 62 19.12 -8.61 10.50
C PRO A 62 19.61 -7.77 9.32
N ASP A 63 20.46 -6.77 9.55
CA ASP A 63 21.08 -5.96 8.50
C ASP A 63 20.03 -5.32 7.55
N ASP A 64 19.64 -5.98 6.46
CA ASP A 64 18.57 -5.58 5.53
C ASP A 64 17.23 -6.31 5.77
N ALA A 65 16.09 -5.65 5.53
CA ALA A 65 14.78 -6.35 5.57
C ALA A 65 14.60 -7.23 4.32
N ILE A 66 14.84 -6.64 3.16
CA ILE A 66 14.75 -7.25 1.84
C ILE A 66 15.99 -6.82 1.07
N SER A 67 16.85 -7.78 0.72
CA SER A 67 18.10 -7.54 0.01
C SER A 67 18.09 -8.26 -1.33
N LEU A 68 18.10 -7.51 -2.42
CA LEU A 68 18.32 -8.05 -3.76
C LEU A 68 19.82 -8.00 -4.04
N ASP A 69 20.50 -9.13 -3.91
CA ASP A 69 21.95 -9.26 -4.12
C ASP A 69 22.30 -10.58 -4.81
N THR A 70 21.99 -10.72 -6.09
CA THR A 70 22.91 -10.42 -7.20
C THR A 70 22.34 -11.07 -8.45
N GLY A 71 22.35 -10.38 -9.59
CA GLY A 71 21.86 -10.93 -10.86
C GLY A 71 20.37 -11.27 -10.83
N ASN A 72 19.57 -10.46 -10.13
CA ASN A 72 18.12 -10.62 -10.16
C ASN A 72 17.52 -9.85 -11.35
N GLU A 73 16.42 -10.35 -11.89
CA GLU A 73 15.71 -9.69 -12.99
C GLU A 73 14.20 -9.81 -12.80
N ASN A 74 13.43 -8.77 -13.14
CA ASN A 74 11.97 -8.80 -13.07
C ASN A 74 11.47 -9.20 -11.67
N ILE A 75 11.75 -8.32 -10.68
CA ILE A 75 11.39 -8.53 -9.27
C ILE A 75 10.38 -7.49 -8.84
N TRP A 76 9.35 -7.92 -8.11
CA TRP A 76 8.32 -7.03 -7.60
C TRP A 76 8.17 -7.14 -6.10
N ILE A 77 8.47 -6.06 -5.39
CA ILE A 77 8.36 -5.97 -3.94
C ILE A 77 7.24 -4.98 -3.63
N HIS A 78 6.10 -5.46 -3.12
CA HIS A 78 4.95 -4.58 -2.92
C HIS A 78 4.03 -4.94 -1.77
N ASN A 79 3.30 -3.94 -1.27
CA ASN A 79 2.34 -4.11 -0.19
C ASN A 79 2.96 -4.72 1.07
N ASN A 80 4.16 -4.30 1.44
CA ASN A 80 4.84 -4.74 2.66
C ASN A 80 4.93 -3.60 3.68
N ASP A 81 4.81 -3.94 4.97
CA ASP A 81 5.15 -3.04 6.07
C ASP A 81 6.58 -3.33 6.52
N ILE A 82 7.47 -2.36 6.40
CA ILE A 82 8.88 -2.53 6.73
C ILE A 82 9.22 -1.62 7.91
N PHE A 83 9.45 -2.24 9.06
CA PHE A 83 9.68 -1.58 10.34
C PHE A 83 11.17 -1.39 10.63
N TYR A 84 11.54 -1.13 11.89
CA TYR A 84 12.94 -1.12 12.29
C TYR A 84 13.61 -2.47 12.11
N GLY A 85 14.85 -2.44 11.63
CA GLY A 85 15.78 -3.55 11.74
C GLY A 85 16.38 -3.66 13.14
N SER A 86 17.08 -4.76 13.39
CA SER A 86 17.94 -4.89 14.56
C SER A 86 19.09 -3.89 14.48
N ALA A 87 19.45 -3.28 15.62
CA ALA A 87 20.55 -2.32 15.65
C ALA A 87 21.86 -2.96 15.17
N GLY A 88 22.49 -2.35 14.18
CA GLY A 88 23.78 -2.77 13.65
C GLY A 88 24.97 -2.29 14.51
N SER A 89 26.18 -2.49 14.00
CA SER A 89 27.40 -2.06 14.70
C SER A 89 27.71 -0.57 14.51
N ASP A 90 27.25 0.01 13.40
CA ASP A 90 27.52 1.41 13.07
C ASP A 90 26.48 2.33 13.72
N VAL A 91 26.90 3.56 14.06
CA VAL A 91 26.03 4.55 14.72
C VAL A 91 24.79 4.88 13.90
N ASP A 92 24.91 4.85 12.57
CA ASP A 92 23.79 5.13 11.66
C ASP A 92 22.90 3.90 11.40
N GLN A 93 23.17 2.76 12.05
CA GLN A 93 22.39 1.52 11.97
C GLN A 93 21.51 1.29 13.22
N ALA A 94 21.25 2.32 14.02
CA ALA A 94 20.40 2.22 15.21
C ALA A 94 18.96 1.77 14.90
N LYS A 95 18.50 1.99 13.66
CA LYS A 95 17.17 1.63 13.12
C LYS A 95 17.22 0.40 12.17
N GLY A 96 18.35 -0.32 12.10
CA GLY A 96 18.68 -1.29 11.05
C GLY A 96 19.65 -0.72 10.00
N ASP A 97 20.17 -1.56 9.10
CA ASP A 97 20.89 -1.07 7.90
C ASP A 97 19.88 -0.71 6.80
N GLY A 98 19.79 -1.47 5.69
CA GLY A 98 18.83 -1.22 4.62
C GLY A 98 17.42 -1.74 4.93
N SER A 99 16.38 -1.12 4.38
CA SER A 99 15.02 -1.69 4.43
C SER A 99 14.76 -2.56 3.20
N ALA A 100 14.71 -1.96 2.01
CA ALA A 100 14.58 -2.67 0.74
C ALA A 100 15.69 -2.24 -0.22
N ASP A 101 16.76 -3.02 -0.30
CA ASP A 101 17.97 -2.69 -1.07
C ASP A 101 17.99 -3.41 -2.44
N VAL A 102 18.36 -2.68 -3.49
CA VAL A 102 18.55 -3.18 -4.86
C VAL A 102 20.03 -3.11 -5.23
N LYS A 103 20.71 -4.26 -5.29
CA LYS A 103 22.18 -4.34 -5.42
C LYS A 103 22.59 -5.41 -6.44
N GLY A 104 23.88 -5.39 -6.80
CA GLY A 104 24.55 -6.54 -7.41
C GLY A 104 24.02 -6.92 -8.78
N LYS A 105 23.72 -5.94 -9.64
CA LYS A 105 23.16 -6.07 -10.99
C LYS A 105 21.71 -6.53 -11.02
N SER A 106 20.95 -6.27 -9.95
CA SER A 106 19.50 -6.48 -9.97
C SER A 106 18.83 -5.41 -10.84
N THR A 107 18.04 -5.81 -11.83
CA THR A 107 17.42 -4.91 -12.81
C THR A 107 15.96 -5.28 -13.09
N TYR A 108 15.20 -4.34 -13.65
CA TYR A 108 13.75 -4.46 -13.84
C TYR A 108 13.04 -4.77 -12.52
N VAL A 109 13.35 -3.96 -11.51
CA VAL A 109 12.79 -4.09 -10.17
C VAL A 109 11.71 -3.04 -9.96
N THR A 110 10.56 -3.44 -9.46
CA THR A 110 9.51 -2.51 -9.00
C THR A 110 9.37 -2.62 -7.49
N ILE A 111 9.47 -1.49 -6.80
CA ILE A 111 9.20 -1.34 -5.37
C ILE A 111 7.95 -0.47 -5.26
N SER A 112 6.81 -1.03 -4.86
CA SER A 112 5.55 -0.29 -4.89
C SER A 112 4.61 -0.53 -3.73
N TYR A 113 3.82 0.47 -3.31
CA TYR A 113 2.84 0.29 -2.24
C TYR A 113 3.44 -0.29 -0.94
N ASN A 114 4.73 -0.09 -0.67
CA ASN A 114 5.32 -0.48 0.60
C ASN A 114 5.24 0.69 1.59
N HIS A 115 5.06 0.37 2.87
CA HIS A 115 5.09 1.35 3.95
C HIS A 115 6.39 1.16 4.73
N PHE A 116 7.26 2.16 4.68
CA PHE A 116 8.52 2.21 5.43
C PHE A 116 8.30 3.00 6.72
N TYR A 117 8.22 2.30 7.85
CA TYR A 117 7.98 2.88 9.17
C TYR A 117 9.30 3.34 9.80
N ASP A 118 9.53 4.65 9.78
CA ASP A 118 10.67 5.32 10.42
C ASP A 118 12.03 4.68 10.08
N SER A 119 12.22 4.18 8.87
CA SER A 119 13.44 3.50 8.45
C SER A 119 14.65 4.45 8.50
N GLY A 120 15.78 4.00 9.05
CA GLY A 120 17.02 4.80 9.03
C GLY A 120 17.62 4.92 7.61
N LYS A 121 17.58 3.84 6.84
CA LYS A 121 18.05 3.80 5.45
C LYS A 121 17.02 2.98 4.65
N ALA A 122 16.11 3.65 3.94
CA ALA A 122 14.98 2.98 3.31
C ALA A 122 15.41 2.09 2.12
N SER A 123 16.11 2.63 1.13
CA SER A 123 16.49 1.87 -0.06
C SER A 123 17.81 2.34 -0.68
N LEU A 124 18.85 1.52 -0.56
CA LEU A 124 20.03 1.64 -1.41
C LEU A 124 19.73 1.06 -2.78
N CYS A 125 19.89 1.87 -3.82
CA CYS A 125 19.68 1.49 -5.21
C CYS A 125 21.01 1.58 -5.95
N GLY A 126 21.73 0.45 -5.98
CA GLY A 126 23.10 0.35 -6.45
C GLY A 126 24.14 0.52 -5.33
N MET A 127 25.02 -0.47 -5.19
CA MET A 127 26.09 -0.49 -4.19
C MET A 127 27.46 -0.41 -4.86
N SER A 128 27.85 -1.49 -5.52
CA SER A 128 29.13 -1.65 -6.22
C SER A 128 28.95 -1.79 -7.73
N ASP A 129 27.74 -1.54 -8.22
CA ASP A 129 27.33 -1.65 -9.60
C ASP A 129 28.14 -0.70 -10.51
N THR A 130 28.48 -1.19 -11.69
CA THR A 130 29.24 -0.48 -12.73
C THR A 130 28.45 -0.31 -14.03
N GLU A 131 27.42 -1.11 -14.24
CA GLU A 131 26.56 -1.09 -15.43
C GLU A 131 25.21 -0.45 -15.11
N GLU A 132 24.54 0.06 -16.15
CA GLU A 132 23.16 0.57 -16.05
C GLU A 132 22.19 -0.56 -15.64
N PHE A 133 21.23 -0.22 -14.79
CA PHE A 133 20.12 -1.08 -14.39
C PHE A 133 18.87 -0.22 -14.17
N PHE A 134 17.69 -0.85 -14.16
CA PHE A 134 16.41 -0.15 -14.17
C PHE A 134 15.58 -0.50 -12.94
N VAL A 135 15.07 0.53 -12.25
CA VAL A 135 14.23 0.38 -11.07
C VAL A 135 13.09 1.39 -11.08
N THR A 136 11.91 0.97 -10.62
CA THR A 136 10.76 1.83 -10.41
C THR A 136 10.39 1.85 -8.93
N TYR A 137 10.14 3.03 -8.38
CA TYR A 137 9.53 3.23 -7.08
C TYR A 137 8.20 3.96 -7.26
N HIS A 138 7.08 3.35 -6.84
CA HIS A 138 5.80 4.04 -6.89
C HIS A 138 4.85 3.74 -5.77
N HIS A 139 4.07 4.75 -5.37
CA HIS A 139 3.07 4.59 -4.34
C HIS A 139 3.61 4.07 -3.00
N ASN A 140 4.90 4.21 -2.73
CA ASN A 140 5.45 3.86 -1.43
C ASN A 140 5.19 5.00 -0.45
N TRP A 141 4.94 4.63 0.80
CA TRP A 141 4.88 5.56 1.92
C TRP A 141 6.21 5.52 2.69
N PHE A 142 7.00 6.58 2.54
CA PHE A 142 8.22 6.79 3.31
C PHE A 142 7.89 7.59 4.57
N ASP A 143 7.37 6.90 5.58
CA ASP A 143 6.76 7.48 6.76
C ASP A 143 7.80 7.73 7.87
N HIS A 144 8.18 8.99 8.03
CA HIS A 144 9.17 9.48 8.98
C HIS A 144 10.58 8.87 8.85
N SER A 145 10.82 8.13 7.76
CA SER A 145 12.13 7.53 7.46
C SER A 145 13.22 8.60 7.28
N ASP A 146 14.45 8.31 7.67
CA ASP A 146 15.52 9.31 7.66
C ASP A 146 16.03 9.62 6.24
N SER A 147 16.36 8.58 5.46
CA SER A 147 17.18 8.73 4.24
C SER A 147 17.05 7.58 3.24
N ARG A 148 17.56 7.82 2.02
CA ARG A 148 17.67 6.86 0.90
C ARG A 148 16.31 6.48 0.32
N HIS A 149 15.61 7.44 -0.30
CA HIS A 149 14.26 7.21 -0.85
C HIS A 149 14.16 7.39 -2.38
N PRO A 150 14.91 6.66 -3.22
CA PRO A 150 16.08 5.84 -2.94
C PRO A 150 17.39 6.67 -2.93
N ARG A 151 18.51 6.03 -2.57
CA ARG A 151 19.86 6.52 -2.89
C ARG A 151 20.43 5.75 -4.07
N ILE A 152 20.68 6.44 -5.18
CA ILE A 152 20.90 5.84 -6.50
C ILE A 152 22.36 5.96 -6.94
N ARG A 153 22.91 4.85 -7.44
CA ARG A 153 24.20 4.78 -8.15
C ARG A 153 24.03 4.14 -9.51
N VAL A 154 24.56 4.76 -10.57
CA VAL A 154 24.63 4.25 -11.96
C VAL A 154 23.28 3.94 -12.64
N GLY A 155 22.24 3.60 -11.88
CA GLY A 155 20.94 3.19 -12.37
C GLY A 155 20.13 4.32 -13.01
N THR A 156 19.15 3.87 -13.78
CA THR A 156 18.08 4.66 -14.39
C THR A 156 16.81 4.35 -13.63
N VAL A 157 16.32 5.33 -12.87
CA VAL A 157 15.29 5.10 -11.86
C VAL A 157 14.11 6.04 -12.07
N HIS A 158 12.91 5.46 -12.08
CA HIS A 158 11.67 6.21 -12.11
C HIS A 158 11.01 6.20 -10.73
N ILE A 159 10.66 7.38 -10.22
CA ILE A 159 10.07 7.58 -8.89
C ILE A 159 8.80 8.41 -9.07
N TYR A 160 7.63 7.79 -8.90
CA TYR A 160 6.35 8.50 -9.07
C TYR A 160 5.27 8.14 -8.06
N ASN A 161 4.34 9.07 -7.81
CA ASN A 161 3.23 8.91 -6.85
C ASN A 161 3.68 8.40 -5.46
N ASN A 162 4.90 8.66 -5.01
CA ASN A 162 5.31 8.26 -3.66
C ASN A 162 4.95 9.38 -2.67
N TYR A 163 4.71 9.00 -1.41
CA TYR A 163 4.51 9.95 -0.32
C TYR A 163 5.71 9.94 0.61
N PHE A 164 6.39 11.07 0.68
CA PHE A 164 7.56 11.32 1.52
C PHE A 164 7.09 12.17 2.70
N ASP A 165 6.99 11.55 3.86
CA ASP A 165 6.33 12.14 5.01
C ASP A 165 7.31 12.29 6.18
N GLY A 166 7.67 13.52 6.57
CA GLY A 166 8.49 13.76 7.76
C GLY A 166 9.92 13.22 7.67
N ASN A 167 10.52 13.19 6.48
CA ASN A 167 11.85 12.58 6.32
C ASN A 167 12.98 13.51 6.80
N SER A 168 13.69 13.06 7.84
CA SER A 168 14.59 13.90 8.64
C SER A 168 15.92 14.27 7.99
N LYS A 169 16.40 13.51 6.98
CA LYS A 169 17.67 13.80 6.28
C LYS A 169 17.45 14.17 4.83
N TYR A 170 17.01 13.25 3.97
CA TYR A 170 16.75 13.52 2.54
C TYR A 170 15.83 12.47 1.89
N GLY A 171 15.16 12.88 0.81
CA GLY A 171 14.36 12.03 -0.07
C GLY A 171 15.20 11.27 -1.10
N VAL A 172 15.07 11.66 -2.37
CA VAL A 172 15.78 11.07 -3.51
C VAL A 172 17.22 11.60 -3.55
N GLY A 173 18.21 10.71 -3.59
CA GLY A 173 19.62 11.11 -3.69
C GLY A 173 20.33 10.42 -4.85
N VAL A 174 21.02 11.16 -5.71
CA VAL A 174 21.71 10.61 -6.90
C VAL A 174 23.23 10.76 -6.86
N THR A 175 23.93 9.67 -7.18
CA THR A 175 25.39 9.62 -7.32
C THR A 175 25.82 8.80 -8.54
N LYS A 176 27.13 8.81 -8.84
CA LYS A 176 27.82 8.01 -9.87
C LYS A 176 27.13 8.02 -11.25
N GLY A 177 26.67 9.19 -11.69
CA GLY A 177 26.09 9.36 -13.03
C GLY A 177 24.71 8.71 -13.23
N SER A 178 24.03 8.31 -12.16
CA SER A 178 22.63 7.85 -12.23
C SER A 178 21.69 8.90 -12.84
N SER A 179 20.56 8.45 -13.38
CA SER A 179 19.49 9.31 -13.87
C SER A 179 18.19 8.97 -13.13
N ALA A 180 17.58 9.97 -12.49
CA ALA A 180 16.31 9.81 -11.77
C ALA A 180 15.23 10.70 -12.37
N PHE A 181 14.08 10.12 -12.70
CA PHE A 181 12.87 10.89 -12.99
C PHE A 181 11.96 10.86 -11.76
N VAL A 182 11.77 12.02 -11.12
CA VAL A 182 10.93 12.18 -9.94
C VAL A 182 9.69 12.95 -10.36
N GLU A 183 8.55 12.28 -10.46
CA GLU A 183 7.31 12.94 -10.86
C GLU A 183 6.11 12.64 -9.97
N ALA A 184 5.14 13.57 -9.95
CA ALA A 184 3.86 13.37 -9.29
C ALA A 184 3.97 12.80 -7.86
N SER A 185 5.01 13.17 -7.10
CA SER A 185 5.20 12.70 -5.72
C SER A 185 4.98 13.83 -4.71
N ASP A 186 4.46 13.47 -3.54
CA ASP A 186 4.16 14.42 -2.45
C ASP A 186 5.23 14.35 -1.37
N PHE A 187 5.91 15.46 -1.14
CA PHE A 187 6.93 15.65 -0.10
C PHE A 187 6.39 16.59 0.97
N ARG A 188 6.06 16.04 2.14
CA ARG A 188 5.69 16.78 3.35
C ARG A 188 6.84 16.72 4.34
N ASN A 189 7.36 17.86 4.77
CA ASN A 189 8.39 17.97 5.80
C ASN A 189 9.66 17.14 5.50
N THR A 190 9.93 16.81 4.24
CA THR A 190 11.18 16.19 3.82
C THR A 190 12.28 17.24 3.81
N LYS A 191 13.29 17.12 4.69
CA LYS A 191 14.33 18.13 4.88
C LYS A 191 15.00 18.58 3.56
N TYR A 192 15.44 17.60 2.76
CA TYR A 192 15.95 17.81 1.40
C TYR A 192 15.24 16.83 0.46
N PRO A 193 14.20 17.24 -0.28
CA PRO A 193 13.40 16.34 -1.12
C PRO A 193 14.23 15.59 -2.17
N MET A 194 15.20 16.30 -2.74
CA MET A 194 16.10 15.81 -3.77
C MET A 194 17.52 16.29 -3.47
N LEU A 195 18.52 15.45 -3.71
CA LEU A 195 19.93 15.78 -3.59
C LEU A 195 20.76 15.23 -4.74
N ILE A 196 21.67 16.07 -5.24
CA ILE A 196 22.78 15.65 -6.10
C ILE A 196 24.08 15.75 -5.29
N SER A 197 24.87 14.68 -5.31
CA SER A 197 26.15 14.62 -4.59
C SER A 197 27.07 15.79 -4.95
N LEU A 198 27.66 16.41 -3.92
CA LEU A 198 28.69 17.44 -4.00
C LEU A 198 28.26 18.74 -4.69
N GLN A 199 26.96 19.05 -4.73
CA GLN A 199 26.42 20.32 -5.24
C GLN A 199 25.09 20.69 -4.59
N GLY A 200 24.57 21.86 -4.93
CA GLY A 200 23.23 22.30 -4.53
C GLY A 200 23.10 22.37 -3.01
N SER A 201 22.08 21.69 -2.49
CA SER A 201 21.79 21.62 -1.07
C SER A 201 22.76 20.74 -0.28
N ASP A 202 23.44 19.77 -0.91
CA ASP A 202 24.40 18.89 -0.22
C ASP A 202 25.59 19.67 0.38
N ILE A 203 26.09 20.66 -0.36
CA ILE A 203 27.25 21.47 0.08
C ILE A 203 26.86 22.80 0.73
N TYR A 204 25.56 23.06 0.90
CA TYR A 204 25.07 24.35 1.36
C TYR A 204 25.46 24.63 2.82
N GLY A 205 25.97 25.84 3.09
CA GLY A 205 26.31 26.32 4.43
C GLY A 205 27.71 25.97 4.94
N ASN A 206 28.28 24.83 4.53
CA ASN A 206 29.59 24.36 5.02
C ASN A 206 30.63 24.10 3.90
N GLY A 207 30.23 24.17 2.62
CA GLY A 207 31.09 23.91 1.47
C GLY A 207 31.57 22.46 1.34
N LYS A 208 31.02 21.54 2.14
CA LYS A 208 31.37 20.11 2.16
C LYS A 208 30.10 19.26 2.18
N GLY A 209 29.96 18.38 1.20
CA GLY A 209 28.82 17.47 1.10
C GLY A 209 28.79 16.49 2.27
N ASN A 210 27.60 16.27 2.84
CA ASN A 210 27.34 15.28 3.88
C ASN A 210 26.53 14.08 3.37
N PHE A 211 25.97 14.17 2.16
CA PHE A 211 25.23 13.09 1.51
C PHE A 211 26.17 12.00 0.96
N SER A 212 27.16 12.38 0.15
CA SER A 212 28.13 11.43 -0.40
C SER A 212 29.40 12.13 -0.91
N GLY A 213 30.51 11.39 -0.93
CA GLY A 213 31.77 11.82 -1.57
C GLY A 213 31.89 11.42 -3.05
N GLU A 214 30.85 10.79 -3.60
CA GLU A 214 30.83 10.29 -4.98
C GLU A 214 30.47 11.42 -5.96
N SER A 215 30.77 11.25 -7.26
CA SER A 215 30.27 12.16 -8.30
C SER A 215 28.74 12.17 -8.32
N GLY A 216 28.14 13.28 -8.75
CA GLY A 216 26.68 13.41 -8.80
C GLY A 216 26.05 12.56 -9.92
N GLY A 217 24.79 12.17 -9.74
CA GLY A 217 23.89 11.82 -10.86
C GLY A 217 23.01 13.01 -11.25
N MET A 218 22.00 12.81 -12.08
CA MET A 218 21.06 13.87 -12.49
C MET A 218 19.62 13.52 -12.15
N ILE A 219 18.89 14.52 -11.64
CA ILE A 219 17.46 14.42 -11.34
C ILE A 219 16.68 15.32 -12.29
N LYS A 220 15.70 14.74 -12.98
CA LYS A 220 14.60 15.48 -13.61
C LYS A 220 13.39 15.43 -12.67
N ALA A 221 12.82 16.59 -12.36
CA ALA A 221 11.65 16.72 -11.50
C ALA A 221 10.46 17.25 -12.31
N TYR A 222 9.26 16.72 -12.09
CA TYR A 222 8.04 17.19 -12.74
C TYR A 222 6.80 17.00 -11.85
N ASN A 223 5.92 18.01 -11.75
CA ASN A 223 4.63 17.91 -11.05
C ASN A 223 4.68 17.34 -9.61
N ASN A 224 5.75 17.61 -8.86
CA ASN A 224 5.84 17.20 -7.45
C ASN A 224 5.21 18.25 -6.55
N LYS A 225 4.53 17.80 -5.49
CA LYS A 225 4.05 18.65 -4.40
C LYS A 225 5.11 18.64 -3.31
N ILE A 226 5.61 19.81 -2.93
CA ILE A 226 6.68 19.94 -1.94
C ILE A 226 6.25 21.00 -0.92
N SER A 227 6.33 20.65 0.36
CA SER A 227 5.97 21.54 1.47
C SER A 227 6.77 21.21 2.73
N GLY A 228 7.20 22.26 3.45
CA GLY A 228 7.90 22.12 4.73
C GLY A 228 9.36 21.66 4.62
N GLU A 229 9.92 21.64 3.41
CA GLU A 229 11.32 21.35 3.16
C GLU A 229 12.25 22.43 3.73
N SER A 230 13.47 22.05 4.10
CA SER A 230 14.49 23.03 4.48
C SER A 230 15.10 23.71 3.27
N ARG A 231 15.32 22.96 2.17
CA ARG A 231 15.89 23.49 0.93
C ARG A 231 15.63 22.57 -0.26
N ILE A 232 15.34 23.19 -1.39
CA ILE A 232 15.47 22.61 -2.73
C ILE A 232 15.88 23.72 -3.69
N VAL A 233 16.81 23.43 -4.61
CA VAL A 233 17.25 24.38 -5.63
C VAL A 233 17.10 23.77 -7.01
N TYR A 234 16.37 24.44 -7.89
CA TYR A 234 16.24 24.01 -9.27
C TYR A 234 17.29 24.66 -10.18
N ALA A 235 17.63 23.98 -11.27
CA ALA A 235 18.61 24.44 -12.24
C ALA A 235 18.24 25.80 -12.90
N SER A 236 16.96 26.16 -12.92
CA SER A 236 16.46 27.47 -13.35
C SER A 236 16.78 28.60 -12.35
N GLN A 237 16.93 28.28 -11.06
CA GLN A 237 17.30 29.21 -10.00
C GLN A 237 18.82 29.32 -9.87
N ASN A 238 19.55 28.23 -10.09
CA ASN A 238 21.00 28.21 -10.13
C ASN A 238 21.51 27.12 -11.08
N SER A 239 22.09 27.50 -12.22
CA SER A 239 22.52 26.56 -13.26
C SER A 239 23.73 25.69 -12.90
N THR A 240 24.38 25.95 -11.76
CA THR A 240 25.61 25.24 -11.33
C THR A 240 25.40 24.50 -10.01
N GLN A 241 24.69 25.11 -9.07
CA GLN A 241 24.44 24.57 -7.72
C GLN A 241 22.95 24.30 -7.55
N PHE A 242 22.48 23.18 -8.10
CA PHE A 242 21.09 22.74 -8.07
C PHE A 242 20.97 21.29 -7.58
N ASP A 243 19.77 20.95 -7.13
CA ASP A 243 19.36 19.61 -6.68
C ASP A 243 18.57 18.86 -7.76
N ALA A 244 17.88 19.58 -8.65
CA ALA A 244 17.15 18.98 -9.77
C ALA A 244 16.96 19.95 -10.94
N TYR A 245 16.72 19.38 -12.12
CA TYR A 245 16.14 20.10 -13.26
C TYR A 245 14.61 20.03 -13.17
N LEU A 246 13.94 21.15 -12.96
CA LEU A 246 12.47 21.22 -12.95
C LEU A 246 11.96 21.37 -14.40
N ALA A 247 11.34 20.32 -14.91
CA ALA A 247 10.72 20.31 -16.22
C ALA A 247 9.39 21.10 -16.21
N ILE A 248 9.12 21.81 -17.30
CA ILE A 248 7.88 22.54 -17.57
C ILE A 248 6.80 21.58 -18.07
N SER A 249 7.19 20.55 -18.83
CA SER A 249 6.28 19.49 -19.29
C SER A 249 6.89 18.11 -19.04
N ARG A 250 6.03 17.10 -18.87
CA ARG A 250 6.47 15.72 -18.59
C ARG A 250 7.51 15.23 -19.60
N ASN A 251 7.24 15.43 -20.90
CA ASN A 251 8.07 14.91 -21.99
C ASN A 251 9.19 15.88 -22.42
N GLU A 252 9.51 16.89 -21.62
CA GLU A 252 10.60 17.82 -21.91
C GLU A 252 11.95 17.11 -21.88
N ILE A 253 12.74 17.28 -22.94
CA ILE A 253 14.11 16.78 -22.99
C ILE A 253 15.00 17.71 -22.15
N VAL A 254 15.67 17.16 -21.14
CA VAL A 254 16.69 17.89 -20.37
C VAL A 254 17.88 18.17 -21.28
N PRO A 255 18.22 19.45 -21.54
CA PRO A 255 19.36 19.79 -22.38
C PRO A 255 20.68 19.29 -21.78
N SER A 256 21.58 18.76 -22.60
CA SER A 256 22.91 18.28 -22.17
C SER A 256 23.83 19.39 -21.63
N THR A 257 23.43 20.66 -21.76
CA THR A 257 24.10 21.79 -21.09
C THR A 257 23.92 21.75 -19.58
N TYR A 258 22.86 21.12 -19.07
CA TYR A 258 22.69 20.85 -17.65
C TYR A 258 23.48 19.60 -17.29
N LYS A 259 24.51 19.79 -16.47
CA LYS A 259 25.42 18.74 -16.03
C LYS A 259 25.81 18.94 -14.58
N THR A 260 26.09 17.85 -13.89
CA THR A 260 26.57 17.90 -12.51
C THR A 260 27.96 18.53 -12.41
N LEU A 261 28.24 19.17 -11.28
CA LEU A 261 29.54 19.77 -11.02
C LEU A 261 30.63 18.70 -10.89
N SER A 262 30.38 17.69 -10.05
CA SER A 262 31.26 16.54 -9.91
C SER A 262 30.83 15.44 -10.87
N GLY A 263 31.73 15.07 -11.80
CA GLY A 263 31.51 14.03 -12.81
C GLY A 263 31.02 14.53 -14.17
N ALA A 264 30.51 15.78 -14.28
CA ALA A 264 29.95 16.33 -15.52
C ALA A 264 28.85 15.45 -16.15
N ASN A 265 28.08 14.75 -15.32
CA ASN A 265 27.05 13.81 -15.77
C ASN A 265 25.80 14.56 -16.23
N THR A 266 25.16 14.05 -17.28
CA THR A 266 23.91 14.56 -17.84
C THR A 266 22.76 13.60 -17.58
N TYR A 267 21.52 14.09 -17.61
CA TYR A 267 20.35 13.24 -17.57
C TYR A 267 20.20 12.48 -18.91
N ASN A 268 19.93 11.18 -18.85
CA ASN A 268 19.88 10.33 -20.05
C ASN A 268 18.54 10.40 -20.82
N ASN A 269 17.55 11.15 -20.33
CA ASN A 269 16.22 11.33 -20.95
C ASN A 269 15.47 10.01 -21.21
N PHE A 270 15.69 8.99 -20.37
CA PHE A 270 15.08 7.68 -20.52
C PHE A 270 13.54 7.71 -20.56
N ASP A 271 12.95 8.63 -19.81
CA ASP A 271 11.51 8.85 -19.62
C ASP A 271 10.78 9.31 -20.88
N THR A 272 11.53 9.77 -21.89
CA THR A 272 11.02 10.16 -23.21
C THR A 272 11.38 9.18 -24.32
N SER A 273 12.11 8.12 -23.97
CA SER A 273 12.57 7.10 -24.91
C SER A 273 11.63 5.89 -24.93
N SER A 274 11.79 5.03 -25.93
CA SER A 274 11.09 3.74 -25.99
C SER A 274 11.50 2.74 -24.90
N LYS A 275 12.50 3.08 -24.05
CA LYS A 275 12.82 2.30 -22.86
C LYS A 275 11.79 2.50 -21.74
N MET A 276 11.01 3.58 -21.78
CA MET A 276 10.00 3.85 -20.76
C MET A 276 8.77 2.98 -20.98
N TYR A 277 8.32 2.32 -19.91
CA TYR A 277 7.08 1.54 -19.92
C TYR A 277 5.85 2.47 -19.90
N GLU A 278 4.68 1.92 -20.22
CA GLU A 278 3.42 2.66 -20.19
C GLU A 278 2.87 2.74 -18.76
N TYR A 279 2.39 3.92 -18.36
CA TYR A 279 1.71 4.13 -17.09
C TYR A 279 0.99 5.48 -17.13
N THR A 280 0.09 5.67 -16.17
CA THR A 280 -0.55 6.96 -15.92
C THR A 280 -0.26 7.37 -14.48
N PRO A 281 0.47 8.48 -14.23
CA PRO A 281 0.62 8.99 -12.87
C PRO A 281 -0.73 9.49 -12.36
N ASP A 282 -0.91 9.46 -11.05
CA ASP A 282 -2.14 9.93 -10.44
C ASP A 282 -2.12 11.46 -10.44
N ASN A 283 -3.28 12.05 -10.20
CA ASN A 283 -3.32 13.46 -9.86
C ASN A 283 -2.55 13.66 -8.54
N ILE A 284 -1.60 14.61 -8.56
CA ILE A 284 -0.72 14.90 -7.43
C ILE A 284 -1.49 15.23 -6.13
N GLU A 285 -2.70 15.80 -6.24
CA GLU A 285 -3.52 16.10 -5.07
C GLU A 285 -4.10 14.84 -4.39
N ASP A 286 -4.23 13.73 -5.12
CA ASP A 286 -4.82 12.48 -4.64
C ASP A 286 -3.75 11.51 -4.09
N VAL A 287 -2.48 11.68 -4.52
CA VAL A 287 -1.35 10.80 -4.19
C VAL A 287 -1.27 10.51 -2.69
N ARG A 288 -1.37 11.53 -1.83
CA ARG A 288 -1.32 11.33 -0.38
C ARG A 288 -2.40 10.38 0.11
N GLY A 289 -3.64 10.61 -0.29
CA GLY A 289 -4.78 9.79 0.12
C GLY A 289 -4.62 8.35 -0.36
N ILE A 290 -4.27 8.17 -1.64
CA ILE A 290 -4.02 6.87 -2.25
C ILE A 290 -2.92 6.12 -1.50
N VAL A 291 -1.75 6.75 -1.31
CA VAL A 291 -0.60 6.12 -0.67
C VAL A 291 -0.90 5.73 0.77
N THR A 292 -1.51 6.62 1.56
CA THR A 292 -1.87 6.30 2.96
C THR A 292 -2.96 5.23 3.08
N ASN A 293 -3.77 5.00 2.04
CA ASN A 293 -4.84 4.01 2.07
C ASN A 293 -4.42 2.63 1.55
N TYR A 294 -3.43 2.56 0.66
CA TYR A 294 -3.10 1.33 -0.07
C TYR A 294 -1.67 0.83 0.14
N SER A 295 -0.80 1.59 0.80
CA SER A 295 0.56 1.14 1.11
C SER A 295 0.56 0.22 2.33
N GLY A 296 1.52 -0.69 2.36
CA GLY A 296 1.63 -1.65 3.45
C GLY A 296 0.82 -2.92 3.18
N ARG A 297 0.66 -3.72 4.24
CA ARG A 297 -0.14 -4.95 4.19
C ARG A 297 -1.60 -4.66 3.86
N VAL A 298 -2.31 -5.70 3.40
CA VAL A 298 -3.75 -5.62 3.10
C VAL A 298 -4.51 -5.01 4.29
N ASN A 299 -5.48 -4.14 3.97
CA ASN A 299 -6.30 -3.41 4.94
C ASN A 299 -5.50 -2.59 5.99
N GLY A 300 -4.24 -2.23 5.71
CA GLY A 300 -3.37 -1.48 6.63
C GLY A 300 -2.58 -2.36 7.60
N GLY A 301 -2.78 -3.68 7.58
CA GLY A 301 -2.16 -4.61 8.51
C GLY A 301 -2.72 -4.50 9.93
N ASP A 302 -2.22 -5.35 10.82
CA ASP A 302 -2.66 -5.44 12.23
C ASP A 302 -1.82 -4.60 13.21
N PHE A 303 -0.84 -3.84 12.70
CA PHE A 303 0.03 -2.98 13.50
C PHE A 303 -0.26 -1.51 13.21
N GLU A 304 -0.83 -0.82 14.19
CA GLU A 304 -1.22 0.58 14.07
C GLU A 304 -0.23 1.48 14.80
N TRP A 305 0.31 2.47 14.07
CA TRP A 305 1.17 3.49 14.64
C TRP A 305 0.91 4.85 14.00
N LYS A 306 0.95 5.92 14.81
CA LYS A 306 0.75 7.27 14.33
C LYS A 306 1.88 8.18 14.79
N PHE A 307 2.67 8.65 13.85
CA PHE A 307 3.67 9.69 14.09
C PHE A 307 3.01 11.04 14.36
N THR A 308 3.73 11.89 15.07
CA THR A 308 3.34 13.25 15.41
C THR A 308 4.24 14.25 14.70
N SER A 309 3.86 15.53 14.71
CA SER A 309 4.72 16.58 14.16
C SER A 309 6.07 16.73 14.89
N ALA A 310 6.23 16.14 16.07
CA ALA A 310 7.52 16.11 16.77
C ALA A 310 8.51 15.12 16.12
N ASP A 311 7.99 14.12 15.40
CA ASP A 311 8.78 13.10 14.72
C ASP A 311 9.32 13.60 13.37
N ASP A 312 8.67 14.58 12.73
CA ASP A 312 8.96 15.12 11.37
C ASP A 312 10.45 15.47 11.12
N ILE A 313 11.20 15.84 12.15
CA ILE A 313 12.62 16.24 12.05
C ILE A 313 13.57 15.28 12.77
N SER A 314 13.04 14.25 13.42
CA SER A 314 13.80 13.33 14.24
C SER A 314 14.46 12.26 13.39
N SER A 315 15.76 12.04 13.61
CA SER A 315 16.47 10.85 13.12
C SER A 315 16.85 9.89 14.24
N SER A 316 16.34 10.14 15.45
CA SER A 316 16.54 9.26 16.60
C SER A 316 15.56 8.09 16.53
N VAL A 317 15.93 6.96 17.14
CA VAL A 317 14.98 5.86 17.34
C VAL A 317 13.82 6.36 18.21
N ASN A 318 12.59 6.24 17.72
CA ASN A 318 11.40 6.44 18.52
C ASN A 318 11.26 5.25 19.48
N ILE A 319 11.53 5.49 20.76
CA ILE A 319 11.61 4.44 21.80
C ILE A 319 10.25 3.76 21.99
N GLU A 320 9.15 4.50 21.86
CA GLU A 320 7.80 3.97 22.03
C GLU A 320 7.43 3.05 20.86
N LEU A 321 7.71 3.46 19.63
CA LEU A 321 7.56 2.61 18.44
C LEU A 321 8.39 1.34 18.55
N MET A 322 9.68 1.46 18.91
CA MET A 322 10.57 0.31 19.08
C MET A 322 10.04 -0.65 20.17
N ASN A 323 9.48 -0.14 21.26
CA ASN A 323 8.86 -0.97 22.30
C ASN A 323 7.59 -1.66 21.80
N ALA A 324 6.76 -0.97 21.01
CA ALA A 324 5.58 -1.57 20.37
C ALA A 324 5.96 -2.70 19.41
N ILE A 325 6.96 -2.48 18.55
CA ILE A 325 7.51 -3.52 17.65
C ILE A 325 8.06 -4.71 18.45
N LYS A 326 8.82 -4.48 19.52
CA LYS A 326 9.32 -5.56 20.38
C LYS A 326 8.22 -6.32 21.11
N GLY A 327 7.11 -5.65 21.41
CA GLY A 327 5.95 -6.21 22.08
C GLY A 327 4.91 -6.85 21.15
N TYR A 328 5.07 -6.71 19.83
CA TYR A 328 4.14 -7.23 18.84
C TYR A 328 3.95 -8.75 18.98
N LYS A 329 2.71 -9.18 18.80
CA LYS A 329 2.28 -10.58 18.71
C LYS A 329 1.06 -10.62 17.81
N SER A 330 1.06 -11.53 16.82
CA SER A 330 -0.14 -11.81 16.04
C SER A 330 -1.21 -12.46 16.93
N GLN A 331 -2.48 -12.18 16.64
CA GLN A 331 -3.63 -12.76 17.34
C GLN A 331 -4.07 -14.13 16.80
N LEU A 332 -3.24 -14.82 15.99
CA LEU A 332 -3.58 -16.07 15.29
C LEU A 332 -4.46 -17.04 16.11
N ILE A 333 -5.74 -17.17 15.73
CA ILE A 333 -6.73 -17.97 16.47
C ILE A 333 -6.72 -19.45 16.03
N SER A 334 -6.47 -19.76 14.75
CA SER A 334 -6.13 -21.11 14.25
C SER A 334 -5.79 -21.10 12.75
N ILE A 335 -5.13 -22.15 12.25
CA ILE A 335 -4.98 -22.44 10.81
C ILE A 335 -5.52 -23.85 10.55
N GLY A 336 -6.60 -23.96 9.76
CA GLY A 336 -7.11 -25.24 9.25
C GLY A 336 -7.82 -26.14 10.26
N GLY A 337 -8.98 -25.72 10.81
CA GLY A 337 -10.03 -26.61 11.34
C GLY A 337 -9.66 -27.63 12.45
N GLY A 338 -8.46 -27.56 13.00
CA GLY A 338 -7.95 -28.47 14.02
C GLY A 338 -7.35 -27.69 15.17
N SER A 339 -8.18 -26.94 15.88
CA SER A 339 -7.83 -26.48 17.22
C SER A 339 -7.62 -27.72 18.09
N ILE A 340 -6.37 -28.08 18.37
CA ILE A 340 -6.09 -28.88 19.55
C ILE A 340 -6.32 -27.91 20.71
N GLU A 341 -7.53 -27.96 21.28
CA GLU A 341 -7.73 -27.42 22.62
C GLU A 341 -6.66 -28.04 23.51
N THR A 342 -5.85 -27.19 24.15
CA THR A 342 -5.01 -27.62 25.26
C THR A 342 -5.92 -28.05 26.39
N LEU A 343 -6.33 -29.31 26.38
CA LEU A 343 -6.97 -29.92 27.53
C LEU A 343 -5.90 -30.11 28.60
N GLU A 344 -6.13 -29.49 29.76
CA GLU A 344 -5.41 -29.82 30.98
C GLU A 344 -5.42 -31.33 31.21
N PRO A 345 -4.34 -31.94 31.75
CA PRO A 345 -4.24 -33.38 31.84
C PRO A 345 -5.29 -33.94 32.81
N VAL A 346 -6.35 -34.52 32.26
CA VAL A 346 -7.28 -35.37 33.01
C VAL A 346 -6.65 -36.76 33.11
N ILE A 347 -6.41 -37.19 34.35
CA ILE A 347 -5.95 -38.53 34.70
C ILE A 347 -7.07 -39.51 34.31
N PRO A 348 -6.84 -40.53 33.45
CA PRO A 348 -7.88 -41.49 33.11
C PRO A 348 -8.08 -42.52 34.23
N ASP A 349 -9.33 -42.67 34.68
CA ASP A 349 -9.81 -43.86 35.39
C ASP A 349 -10.09 -45.02 34.40
N GLU A 350 -10.13 -46.23 34.95
CA GLU A 350 -10.08 -47.57 34.33
C GLU A 350 -10.88 -47.84 33.02
N PRO A 351 -10.41 -48.81 32.19
CA PRO A 351 -10.97 -49.09 30.88
C PRO A 351 -12.32 -49.81 30.94
N GLN A 352 -13.32 -49.29 30.22
CA GLN A 352 -14.55 -50.00 29.88
C GLN A 352 -14.47 -50.69 28.51
N GLN A 353 -15.19 -51.80 28.43
CA GLN A 353 -15.23 -52.84 27.41
C GLN A 353 -15.75 -52.35 26.03
N PRO A 354 -15.27 -52.90 24.89
CA PRO A 354 -15.67 -52.42 23.56
C PRO A 354 -17.04 -52.96 23.11
N GLU A 355 -17.85 -52.09 22.49
CA GLU A 355 -19.06 -52.44 21.74
C GLU A 355 -18.75 -52.81 20.28
N GLU A 356 -19.53 -53.75 19.73
CA GLU A 356 -19.39 -54.32 18.39
C GLU A 356 -19.87 -53.36 17.28
N ILE A 357 -19.10 -53.27 16.20
CA ILE A 357 -19.43 -52.53 14.98
C ILE A 357 -20.01 -53.52 13.94
N PRO A 358 -21.19 -53.25 13.33
CA PRO A 358 -21.72 -54.09 12.25
C PRO A 358 -20.99 -53.86 10.91
N PRO A 359 -21.00 -54.85 10.00
CA PRO A 359 -20.09 -54.88 8.85
C PRO A 359 -20.51 -53.93 7.71
N VAL A 360 -19.53 -53.21 7.18
CA VAL A 360 -19.66 -52.35 5.98
C VAL A 360 -19.50 -53.21 4.72
N THR A 361 -20.39 -52.99 3.75
CA THR A 361 -20.36 -53.62 2.41
C THR A 361 -19.47 -52.78 1.49
N PRO A 362 -18.57 -53.34 0.66
CA PRO A 362 -17.68 -52.55 -0.19
C PRO A 362 -18.42 -52.08 -1.46
N GLU A 363 -18.47 -50.77 -1.68
CA GLU A 363 -18.84 -50.17 -2.98
C GLU A 363 -17.59 -49.90 -3.84
N GLU A 364 -17.75 -50.10 -5.14
CA GLU A 364 -16.74 -50.02 -6.21
C GLU A 364 -16.37 -48.55 -6.51
N PRO A 365 -15.11 -48.23 -6.89
CA PRO A 365 -14.69 -46.85 -7.07
C PRO A 365 -15.28 -46.23 -8.34
N GLU A 366 -16.07 -45.17 -8.19
CA GLU A 366 -16.43 -44.30 -9.30
C GLU A 366 -15.23 -43.48 -9.80
N LYS A 367 -15.22 -43.30 -11.11
CA LYS A 367 -14.24 -42.55 -11.91
C LYS A 367 -14.34 -41.04 -11.59
N PRO A 368 -13.23 -40.28 -11.51
CA PRO A 368 -13.27 -38.89 -11.09
C PRO A 368 -14.06 -38.01 -12.08
N GLU A 369 -15.09 -37.34 -11.56
CA GLU A 369 -15.70 -36.17 -12.18
C GLU A 369 -14.71 -34.98 -12.15
N VAL A 370 -14.75 -34.19 -13.22
CA VAL A 370 -13.98 -32.96 -13.37
C VAL A 370 -14.58 -31.92 -12.42
N ASP A 371 -13.80 -31.54 -11.42
CA ASP A 371 -14.16 -30.55 -10.41
C ASP A 371 -14.54 -29.22 -11.08
N GLN A 372 -15.78 -28.76 -10.85
CA GLN A 372 -16.15 -27.38 -11.12
C GLN A 372 -15.51 -26.52 -10.05
N THR A 373 -14.75 -25.52 -10.48
CA THR A 373 -14.12 -24.50 -9.65
C THR A 373 -15.11 -23.97 -8.60
N PRO A 374 -14.82 -24.06 -7.29
CA PRO A 374 -15.67 -23.45 -6.28
C PRO A 374 -15.66 -21.92 -6.45
N SER A 375 -16.82 -21.34 -6.70
CA SER A 375 -17.00 -19.89 -6.61
C SER A 375 -16.83 -19.46 -5.15
N THR A 376 -15.81 -18.67 -4.88
CA THR A 376 -15.59 -17.98 -3.61
C THR A 376 -16.81 -17.09 -3.27
N PRO A 377 -17.24 -16.99 -2.01
CA PRO A 377 -18.34 -16.11 -1.62
C PRO A 377 -17.97 -14.64 -1.89
N ASP A 378 -18.84 -13.92 -2.58
CA ASP A 378 -18.68 -12.50 -2.91
C ASP A 378 -18.91 -11.65 -1.65
N GLU A 379 -17.83 -11.18 -1.01
CA GLU A 379 -17.94 -10.24 0.11
C GLU A 379 -18.24 -8.82 -0.40
N SER A 380 -19.52 -8.50 -0.56
CA SER A 380 -19.98 -7.13 -0.83
C SER A 380 -19.67 -6.20 0.36
N ILE A 381 -19.05 -5.04 0.10
CA ILE A 381 -19.04 -3.95 1.09
C ILE A 381 -20.40 -3.27 1.03
N ILE A 382 -21.12 -3.26 2.15
CA ILE A 382 -22.39 -2.56 2.27
C ILE A 382 -22.14 -1.20 2.91
N VAL A 383 -22.06 -0.14 2.11
CA VAL A 383 -22.19 1.22 2.65
C VAL A 383 -23.65 1.39 3.03
N LYS A 384 -23.91 1.66 4.31
CA LYS A 384 -25.27 1.74 4.83
C LYS A 384 -25.52 3.00 5.62
N HIS A 385 -26.74 3.50 5.52
CA HIS A 385 -27.23 4.60 6.35
C HIS A 385 -28.54 4.19 7.02
N ASN A 386 -28.53 4.14 8.34
CA ASN A 386 -29.70 3.81 9.14
C ASN A 386 -30.21 5.07 9.86
N PHE A 387 -31.32 5.63 9.37
CA PHE A 387 -31.89 6.86 9.94
C PHE A 387 -32.29 6.74 11.42
N THR A 388 -32.46 5.51 11.94
CA THR A 388 -32.74 5.26 13.36
C THR A 388 -31.56 5.63 14.25
N THR A 389 -30.36 5.19 13.88
CA THR A 389 -29.12 5.38 14.64
C THR A 389 -28.40 6.65 14.22
N ASP A 390 -28.37 6.92 12.91
CA ASP A 390 -27.44 7.89 12.31
C ASP A 390 -28.10 9.26 12.12
N ASN A 391 -29.44 9.34 12.28
CA ASN A 391 -30.22 10.51 11.90
C ASN A 391 -29.85 10.93 10.45
N LYS A 392 -29.25 12.11 10.25
CA LYS A 392 -28.72 12.55 8.94
C LYS A 392 -27.18 12.58 8.87
N SER A 393 -26.49 12.15 9.93
CA SER A 393 -25.04 12.17 9.97
C SER A 393 -24.51 11.02 9.11
N SER A 394 -23.90 11.33 7.98
CA SER A 394 -23.25 10.36 7.11
C SER A 394 -21.94 10.93 6.61
N ASN A 395 -20.94 10.07 6.48
CA ASN A 395 -19.66 10.38 5.83
C ASN A 395 -19.68 10.11 4.32
N PHE A 396 -20.77 9.52 3.81
CA PHE A 396 -20.90 9.11 2.40
C PHE A 396 -22.10 9.78 1.71
N PHE A 397 -23.26 9.84 2.37
CA PHE A 397 -24.47 10.45 1.81
C PHE A 397 -24.62 11.90 2.29
N ASP A 398 -24.67 12.85 1.36
CA ASP A 398 -25.10 14.22 1.67
C ASP A 398 -26.63 14.28 1.74
N ILE A 399 -27.17 14.28 2.96
CA ILE A 399 -28.60 14.12 3.24
C ILE A 399 -29.27 15.45 3.62
N SER A 400 -30.18 15.88 2.76
CA SER A 400 -31.11 17.00 2.98
C SER A 400 -32.57 16.53 3.06
N GLY A 401 -33.39 17.14 3.92
CA GLY A 401 -34.81 16.79 4.13
C GLY A 401 -35.24 16.89 5.59
N ASN A 402 -36.38 16.34 6.00
CA ASN A 402 -36.77 16.30 7.43
C ASN A 402 -36.89 14.87 7.95
N LEU A 403 -36.47 14.65 9.20
CA LEU A 403 -36.65 13.37 9.88
C LEU A 403 -38.05 13.25 10.49
N SER A 404 -38.50 12.02 10.71
CA SER A 404 -39.69 11.69 11.48
C SER A 404 -39.45 10.47 12.38
N SER A 405 -39.91 10.57 13.63
CA SER A 405 -39.88 9.50 14.63
C SER A 405 -41.27 8.99 15.02
N THR A 406 -42.34 9.49 14.37
CA THR A 406 -43.75 9.22 14.70
C THR A 406 -44.41 8.20 13.76
N LYS A 407 -43.62 7.33 13.13
CA LYS A 407 -44.09 6.39 12.09
C LYS A 407 -43.93 4.93 12.53
N VAL A 408 -44.58 4.05 11.77
CA VAL A 408 -44.57 2.59 11.98
C VAL A 408 -43.13 2.08 12.01
N THR A 409 -42.86 1.09 12.87
CA THR A 409 -41.56 0.38 12.90
C THR A 409 -41.44 -0.54 11.69
N VAL A 410 -40.36 -0.42 10.93
CA VAL A 410 -40.02 -1.31 9.81
C VAL A 410 -38.97 -2.31 10.27
N LYS A 411 -39.08 -3.57 9.84
CA LYS A 411 -38.06 -4.61 10.04
C LYS A 411 -37.38 -4.94 8.72
N TYR A 412 -36.06 -4.98 8.70
CA TYR A 412 -35.27 -5.31 7.51
C TYR A 412 -33.91 -5.90 7.92
N ASN A 413 -33.55 -7.08 7.42
CA ASN A 413 -32.30 -7.81 7.74
C ASN A 413 -31.91 -7.72 9.23
N ASP A 414 -32.80 -8.21 10.09
CA ASP A 414 -32.69 -8.19 11.57
C ASP A 414 -32.65 -6.81 12.25
N LEU A 415 -32.68 -5.72 11.48
CA LEU A 415 -32.76 -4.36 12.01
C LEU A 415 -34.19 -3.95 12.35
N LYS A 416 -34.34 -3.23 13.46
CA LYS A 416 -35.58 -2.56 13.87
C LYS A 416 -35.47 -1.06 13.59
N LEU A 417 -36.07 -0.60 12.50
CA LEU A 417 -35.99 0.78 12.02
C LEU A 417 -37.18 1.60 12.56
N THR A 418 -36.88 2.66 13.30
CA THR A 418 -37.89 3.46 14.04
C THR A 418 -37.86 4.95 13.72
N LYS A 419 -36.82 5.45 13.06
CA LYS A 419 -36.81 6.80 12.48
C LYS A 419 -36.60 6.71 10.97
N CYS A 420 -37.10 7.72 10.27
CA CYS A 420 -37.03 7.80 8.81
C CYS A 420 -36.77 9.24 8.35
N LEU A 421 -36.23 9.36 7.15
CA LEU A 421 -36.27 10.57 6.35
C LEU A 421 -37.60 10.63 5.62
N LYS A 422 -38.30 11.77 5.70
CA LYS A 422 -39.51 12.00 4.90
C LYS A 422 -39.10 12.19 3.45
N MET A 423 -39.78 11.53 2.52
CA MET A 423 -39.66 11.81 1.08
C MET A 423 -40.66 12.94 0.75
N GLU A 424 -40.17 14.17 0.75
CA GLU A 424 -40.91 15.41 0.48
C GLU A 424 -40.15 16.29 -0.52
N SER A 425 -40.72 17.42 -0.95
CA SER A 425 -40.13 18.23 -2.02
C SER A 425 -38.75 18.82 -1.68
N SER A 426 -38.38 18.88 -0.40
CA SER A 426 -37.06 19.32 0.07
C SER A 426 -36.06 18.18 0.27
N THR A 427 -36.46 16.93 0.01
CA THR A 427 -35.61 15.77 0.24
C THR A 427 -34.66 15.56 -0.93
N SER A 428 -33.38 15.51 -0.63
CA SER A 428 -32.29 15.25 -1.57
C SER A 428 -31.22 14.47 -0.85
N ILE A 429 -30.77 13.37 -1.46
CA ILE A 429 -29.64 12.57 -0.97
C ILE A 429 -28.66 12.45 -2.11
N LYS A 430 -27.48 13.05 -1.96
CA LYS A 430 -26.42 13.01 -2.98
C LYS A 430 -25.28 12.13 -2.51
N PHE A 431 -24.69 11.39 -3.42
CA PHE A 431 -23.54 10.54 -3.16
C PHE A 431 -22.82 10.25 -4.47
N ILE A 432 -21.59 9.77 -4.37
CA ILE A 432 -20.78 9.39 -5.54
C ILE A 432 -20.50 7.90 -5.41
N THR A 433 -20.79 7.13 -6.46
CA THR A 433 -20.33 5.75 -6.56
C THR A 433 -19.04 5.72 -7.37
N GLU A 434 -18.02 5.03 -6.86
CA GLU A 434 -16.75 4.83 -7.56
C GLU A 434 -16.72 3.52 -8.34
N ASN A 435 -17.72 2.66 -8.13
CA ASN A 435 -17.90 1.38 -8.82
C ASN A 435 -19.38 1.18 -9.13
N ASN A 436 -19.69 0.38 -10.16
CA ASN A 436 -21.05 -0.10 -10.36
C ASN A 436 -21.52 -0.80 -9.08
N SER A 437 -22.69 -0.39 -8.58
CA SER A 437 -23.15 -0.75 -7.24
C SER A 437 -24.64 -1.02 -7.24
N LYS A 438 -25.09 -1.93 -6.39
CA LYS A 438 -26.52 -2.16 -6.17
C LYS A 438 -27.04 -1.27 -5.05
N LEU A 439 -27.92 -0.34 -5.38
CA LEU A 439 -28.64 0.50 -4.42
C LEU A 439 -29.84 -0.24 -3.84
N ILE A 440 -30.02 -0.13 -2.54
CA ILE A 440 -31.15 -0.65 -1.77
C ILE A 440 -31.77 0.49 -0.97
N LEU A 441 -33.04 0.78 -1.21
CA LEU A 441 -33.83 1.72 -0.41
C LEU A 441 -34.92 0.97 0.32
N VAL A 442 -34.99 1.14 1.64
CA VAL A 442 -36.05 0.55 2.47
C VAL A 442 -36.95 1.64 3.00
N LEU A 443 -38.17 1.67 2.48
CA LEU A 443 -39.27 2.52 2.88
C LEU A 443 -40.25 1.76 3.81
N ASN A 444 -41.37 2.40 4.15
CA ASN A 444 -42.46 1.72 4.85
C ASN A 444 -42.98 0.53 4.02
N SER A 445 -43.25 -0.63 4.64
CA SER A 445 -43.61 -1.88 3.95
C SER A 445 -44.89 -1.85 3.10
N THR A 446 -45.71 -0.81 3.27
CA THR A 446 -46.93 -0.56 2.48
C THR A 446 -46.71 0.40 1.31
N PHE A 447 -45.50 0.91 1.14
CA PHE A 447 -45.15 1.84 0.06
C PHE A 447 -44.90 1.07 -1.24
N ASN A 448 -45.81 1.23 -2.20
CA ASN A 448 -45.74 0.64 -3.55
C ASN A 448 -45.87 1.73 -4.62
N LYS A 449 -45.04 2.77 -4.48
CA LYS A 449 -45.07 4.02 -5.25
C LYS A 449 -43.64 4.42 -5.61
N ASP A 450 -43.47 5.58 -6.25
CA ASP A 450 -42.21 5.93 -6.90
C ASP A 450 -41.25 6.75 -6.02
N VAL A 451 -39.96 6.49 -6.20
CA VAL A 451 -38.84 7.34 -5.76
C VAL A 451 -38.07 7.74 -7.01
N VAL A 452 -37.59 8.99 -7.06
CA VAL A 452 -36.81 9.48 -8.20
C VAL A 452 -35.32 9.30 -7.92
N ILE A 453 -34.63 8.59 -8.80
CA ILE A 453 -33.19 8.30 -8.73
C ILE A 453 -32.60 8.76 -10.07
N ASP A 454 -31.67 9.70 -10.04
CA ASP A 454 -31.03 10.30 -11.22
C ASP A 454 -32.04 10.83 -12.26
N GLY A 455 -33.15 11.37 -11.77
CA GLY A 455 -34.22 11.92 -12.60
C GLY A 455 -35.20 10.90 -13.18
N GLN A 456 -35.05 9.60 -12.87
CA GLN A 456 -35.98 8.54 -13.28
C GLN A 456 -36.80 8.00 -12.10
N GLU A 457 -38.06 7.64 -12.35
CA GLU A 457 -38.98 7.09 -11.35
C GLU A 457 -38.82 5.57 -11.21
N TYR A 458 -38.67 5.10 -9.98
CA TYR A 458 -38.59 3.68 -9.63
C TYR A 458 -39.65 3.32 -8.59
N THR A 459 -40.53 2.38 -8.94
CA THR A 459 -41.61 1.92 -8.06
C THR A 459 -41.11 0.92 -7.03
N ALA A 460 -41.36 1.19 -5.75
CA ALA A 460 -41.06 0.25 -4.68
C ALA A 460 -41.94 -1.00 -4.73
N ASN A 461 -41.37 -2.15 -4.39
CA ASN A 461 -42.08 -3.41 -4.17
C ASN A 461 -42.06 -3.73 -2.67
N ASN A 462 -43.23 -3.69 -2.03
CA ASN A 462 -43.39 -3.88 -0.58
C ASN A 462 -42.47 -2.98 0.25
N GLY A 463 -42.31 -1.73 -0.18
CA GLY A 463 -41.45 -0.75 0.46
C GLY A 463 -39.96 -0.88 0.16
N VAL A 464 -39.53 -1.77 -0.75
CA VAL A 464 -38.11 -1.91 -1.11
C VAL A 464 -37.90 -1.53 -2.57
N ILE A 465 -36.84 -0.76 -2.85
CA ILE A 465 -36.31 -0.54 -4.19
C ILE A 465 -34.90 -1.11 -4.21
N GLU A 466 -34.62 -1.97 -5.19
CA GLU A 466 -33.28 -2.48 -5.47
C GLU A 466 -32.97 -2.23 -6.95
N MET A 467 -31.81 -1.64 -7.24
CA MET A 467 -31.39 -1.38 -8.62
C MET A 467 -29.88 -1.24 -8.73
N GLU A 468 -29.35 -1.44 -9.93
CA GLU A 468 -27.95 -1.16 -10.25
C GLU A 468 -27.75 0.33 -10.52
N LEU A 469 -26.64 0.86 -10.03
CA LEU A 469 -26.12 2.19 -10.32
C LEU A 469 -24.79 2.06 -11.06
N GLU A 470 -24.60 2.87 -12.10
CA GLU A 470 -23.31 3.04 -12.75
C GLU A 470 -22.38 3.93 -11.92
N VAL A 471 -21.08 3.94 -12.20
CA VAL A 471 -20.12 4.89 -11.59
C VAL A 471 -20.54 6.33 -11.85
N GLY A 472 -20.56 7.15 -10.79
CA GLY A 472 -20.74 8.59 -10.94
C GLY A 472 -21.45 9.27 -9.77
N GLU A 473 -21.84 10.52 -9.99
CA GLU A 473 -22.66 11.26 -9.04
C GLU A 473 -24.12 10.80 -9.15
N HIS A 474 -24.74 10.50 -8.01
CA HIS A 474 -26.14 10.11 -7.93
C HIS A 474 -26.93 11.02 -7.01
N ILE A 475 -28.22 11.13 -7.31
CA ILE A 475 -29.17 11.87 -6.49
C ILE A 475 -30.48 11.09 -6.33
N ILE A 476 -30.89 10.91 -5.06
CA ILE A 476 -32.21 10.39 -4.71
C ILE A 476 -33.08 11.56 -4.28
N THR A 477 -34.24 11.69 -4.89
CA THR A 477 -35.26 12.70 -4.58
C THR A 477 -36.66 12.06 -4.53
N LYS A 478 -37.65 12.87 -4.15
CA LYS A 478 -39.03 12.42 -4.07
C LYS A 478 -39.63 12.20 -5.47
N GLY A 479 -40.22 11.02 -5.69
CA GLY A 479 -41.34 10.83 -6.61
C GLY A 479 -42.66 11.04 -5.86
N ASP A 480 -43.03 10.06 -5.04
CA ASP A 480 -44.20 10.08 -4.17
C ASP A 480 -43.87 10.40 -2.71
N THR A 481 -44.88 10.84 -1.94
CA THR A 481 -44.71 11.04 -0.50
C THR A 481 -44.51 9.69 0.19
N GLY A 482 -43.35 9.52 0.82
CA GLY A 482 -42.92 8.28 1.47
C GLY A 482 -42.08 8.53 2.72
N ASN A 483 -41.66 7.46 3.38
CA ASN A 483 -40.75 7.50 4.53
C ASN A 483 -39.62 6.50 4.28
N LEU A 484 -38.39 6.99 4.15
CA LEU A 484 -37.19 6.20 3.90
C LEU A 484 -36.47 5.91 5.21
N TYR A 485 -36.27 4.65 5.53
CA TYR A 485 -35.73 4.20 6.81
C TYR A 485 -34.28 3.72 6.72
N TYR A 486 -33.87 3.24 5.55
CA TYR A 486 -32.53 2.71 5.34
C TYR A 486 -32.10 2.88 3.89
N ILE A 487 -30.80 3.12 3.71
CA ILE A 487 -30.11 3.11 2.43
C ILE A 487 -28.99 2.09 2.56
N GLY A 488 -28.94 1.14 1.64
CA GLY A 488 -27.82 0.24 1.44
C GLY A 488 -27.25 0.46 0.06
N LEU A 489 -25.93 0.39 -0.05
CA LEU A 489 -25.23 0.33 -1.32
C LEU A 489 -24.33 -0.89 -1.24
N GLU A 490 -24.72 -1.95 -1.94
CA GLU A 490 -23.94 -3.16 -2.13
C GLU A 490 -22.95 -2.89 -3.25
N ILE A 491 -21.70 -2.66 -2.87
CA ILE A 491 -20.62 -2.52 -3.83
C ILE A 491 -20.20 -3.94 -4.18
N ASN A 492 -20.51 -4.38 -5.40
CA ASN A 492 -20.01 -5.64 -5.91
C ASN A 492 -18.48 -5.58 -5.86
N LYS A 493 -17.85 -6.41 -5.02
CA LYS A 493 -16.43 -6.72 -5.18
C LYS A 493 -16.27 -7.64 -6.39
N THR A 494 -16.78 -7.24 -7.56
CA THR A 494 -16.13 -7.64 -8.81
C THR A 494 -14.80 -6.94 -8.79
N PHE A 495 -13.85 -7.66 -8.21
CA PHE A 495 -12.50 -7.29 -7.95
C PHE A 495 -11.99 -6.41 -9.10
N LYS A 496 -11.37 -5.29 -8.69
CA LYS A 496 -10.14 -4.78 -9.30
C LYS A 496 -9.06 -5.89 -9.35
N ALA A 497 -9.37 -7.11 -9.77
CA ALA A 497 -8.42 -8.09 -10.25
C ALA A 497 -8.06 -7.70 -11.69
N ASN A 498 -9.02 -7.16 -12.45
CA ASN A 498 -8.75 -6.59 -13.77
C ASN A 498 -8.11 -5.19 -13.69
N GLU A 499 -8.34 -4.41 -12.63
CA GLU A 499 -7.57 -3.19 -12.38
C GLU A 499 -6.29 -3.41 -11.59
N ARG A 500 -6.19 -4.45 -10.73
CA ARG A 500 -4.87 -4.94 -10.29
C ARG A 500 -4.06 -5.33 -11.52
N LEU A 501 -4.62 -6.03 -12.51
CA LEU A 501 -3.88 -6.29 -13.76
C LEU A 501 -3.59 -5.05 -14.63
N ASN A 502 -4.43 -4.00 -14.59
CA ASN A 502 -4.24 -2.81 -15.44
C ASN A 502 -3.45 -1.67 -14.78
N SER A 503 -3.38 -1.56 -13.44
CA SER A 503 -2.51 -0.63 -12.71
C SER A 503 -1.29 -1.30 -12.09
N GLN A 504 -1.26 -2.64 -11.99
CA GLN A 504 -0.05 -3.46 -11.82
C GLN A 504 0.47 -3.88 -13.20
N GLN A 505 0.74 -2.92 -14.09
CA GLN A 505 1.73 -3.20 -15.15
C GLN A 505 3.11 -3.38 -14.48
N VAL A 506 3.28 -4.53 -13.85
CA VAL A 506 4.58 -5.14 -13.61
C VAL A 506 4.89 -5.81 -14.92
N LEU A 507 5.55 -5.07 -15.80
CA LEU A 507 6.02 -5.67 -17.04
C LEU A 507 7.33 -6.38 -16.75
N TYR A 508 7.24 -7.71 -16.73
CA TYR A 508 8.29 -8.57 -17.27
C TYR A 508 8.74 -8.01 -18.61
N ILE A 509 10.00 -7.56 -18.70
CA ILE A 509 10.68 -7.43 -19.98
C ILE A 509 11.15 -8.81 -20.42
#